data_AF-A0A0F9KK77-F1
#
_entry.id   AF-A0A0F9KK77-F1
#
_cell.length_a   1.000
_cell.length_b   1.000
_cell.length_c   1.000
_cell.angle_alpha   90.00
_cell.angle_beta   90.00
_cell.angle_gamma   90.00
#
_symmetry.space_group_name_H-M   'P 1'
#
loop_
_entity.id
_entity.type
_entity.pdbx_description
1 polymer ?
#
loop_
_entity_poly.entity_id
_entity_poly.type
_entity_poly.pdbx_seq_one_letter_code
_entity_poly.pdbx_strand_id
1 'polypeptide(L)'
;MTTHLIIPDAHSHPSFHNNRFTWLGRMVADVKPDVVVCIGDWVDMPSLCSYDKGTSGYEGRRYKDDIASGIDAQEKFFSPIRETKKKMPKFYMLEGNHEHRITRAIESDAVHLEGTISLDDLRYKAFGWKFIPYNGSTPGICVIDGIAYAHYFTSGIMGRPIGGLHPAYQLLAKQYQSCTQGHTHTTDY
;
A
#
# COMPACT_ATOMS: atom_id res chain seq x y z
N MET A 1 5.71 25.66 -3.91
CA MET A 1 6.13 24.36 -4.49
C MET A 1 5.62 23.29 -3.55
N THR A 2 4.81 22.34 -4.03
CA THR A 2 4.23 21.29 -3.20
C THR A 2 5.26 20.19 -2.96
N THR A 3 5.46 19.77 -1.70
CA THR A 3 6.35 18.65 -1.36
C THR A 3 5.54 17.39 -1.14
N HIS A 4 5.88 16.32 -1.89
CA HIS A 4 5.26 15.01 -1.79
C HIS A 4 6.26 14.02 -1.16
N LEU A 5 5.84 13.29 -0.12
CA LEU A 5 6.60 12.20 0.47
C LEU A 5 5.95 10.87 0.10
N ILE A 6 6.74 9.94 -0.43
CA ILE A 6 6.26 8.67 -0.96
C ILE A 6 6.69 7.51 -0.06
N ILE A 7 5.77 6.58 0.21
CA ILE A 7 6.00 5.38 1.00
C ILE A 7 5.66 4.15 0.12
N PRO A 8 6.65 3.51 -0.51
CA PRO A 8 6.43 2.26 -1.22
C PRO A 8 6.68 1.04 -0.31
N ASP A 9 5.94 -0.04 -0.53
CA ASP A 9 6.25 -1.41 -0.07
C ASP A 9 6.72 -1.48 1.39
N ALA A 10 5.91 -0.96 2.32
CA ALA A 10 6.29 -0.83 3.72
C ALA A 10 6.25 -2.15 4.50
N HIS A 11 5.42 -3.12 4.07
CA HIS A 11 5.38 -4.53 4.48
C HIS A 11 5.47 -4.77 6.00
N SER A 12 4.59 -4.17 6.78
CA SER A 12 4.46 -4.54 8.20
C SER A 12 4.12 -6.02 8.32
N HIS A 13 4.81 -6.74 9.22
CA HIS A 13 4.79 -8.19 9.28
C HIS A 13 4.79 -8.67 10.74
N PRO A 14 3.94 -9.64 11.13
CA PRO A 14 3.77 -10.04 12.53
C PRO A 14 5.05 -10.48 13.24
N SER A 15 5.97 -11.11 12.52
CA SER A 15 7.25 -11.59 13.08
C SER A 15 8.29 -10.51 13.35
N PHE A 16 8.07 -9.25 12.96
CA PHE A 16 9.05 -8.17 13.10
C PHE A 16 8.45 -6.95 13.79
N HIS A 17 9.26 -6.21 14.54
CA HIS A 17 8.79 -4.99 15.18
C HIS A 17 8.58 -3.85 14.17
N ASN A 18 7.61 -2.98 14.43
CA ASN A 18 7.31 -1.82 13.57
C ASN A 18 8.05 -0.53 13.95
N ASN A 19 9.18 -0.59 14.67
CA ASN A 19 9.92 0.61 15.07
C ASN A 19 10.32 1.52 13.88
N ARG A 20 10.51 0.96 12.68
CA ARG A 20 10.75 1.71 11.45
C ARG A 20 9.63 2.70 11.11
N PHE A 21 8.39 2.39 11.46
CA PHE A 21 7.25 3.27 11.23
C PHE A 21 7.25 4.50 12.15
N THR A 22 7.79 4.38 13.38
CA THR A 22 8.04 5.54 14.24
C THR A 22 9.07 6.49 13.62
N TRP A 23 10.14 5.95 13.05
CA TRP A 23 11.14 6.76 12.35
C TRP A 23 10.57 7.43 11.10
N LEU A 24 9.76 6.71 10.33
CA LEU A 24 9.04 7.26 9.18
C LEU A 24 8.10 8.40 9.59
N GLY A 25 7.34 8.23 10.68
CA GLY A 25 6.48 9.27 11.22
C GLY A 25 7.26 10.51 11.69
N ARG A 26 8.41 10.32 12.32
CA ARG A 26 9.33 11.41 12.69
C ARG A 26 9.85 12.15 11.46
N MET A 27 10.24 11.43 10.41
CA MET A 27 10.65 12.03 9.14
C MET A 27 9.52 12.90 8.55
N VAL A 28 8.28 12.42 8.55
CA VAL A 28 7.12 13.23 8.10
C VAL A 28 6.95 14.48 8.98
N ALA A 29 7.08 14.36 10.30
CA ALA A 29 7.00 15.49 11.24
C ALA A 29 8.10 16.54 11.02
N ASP A 30 9.31 16.10 10.66
CA ASP A 30 10.46 16.97 10.42
C ASP A 30 10.36 17.66 9.07
N VAL A 31 10.19 16.87 8.00
CA VAL A 31 10.10 17.32 6.60
C VAL A 31 8.87 18.20 6.36
N LYS A 32 7.74 17.89 7.02
CA LYS A 32 6.46 18.59 6.86
C LYS A 32 6.03 18.67 5.39
N PRO A 33 5.88 17.52 4.70
CA PRO A 33 5.40 17.53 3.34
C PRO A 33 3.97 18.09 3.28
N ASP A 34 3.51 18.49 2.10
CA ASP A 34 2.12 18.87 1.87
C ASP A 34 1.24 17.63 1.64
N VAL A 35 1.82 16.59 1.05
CA VAL A 35 1.16 15.34 0.66
C VAL A 35 2.03 14.15 1.06
N VAL A 36 1.40 13.13 1.65
CA VAL A 36 2.01 11.82 1.86
C VAL A 36 1.22 10.79 1.05
N VAL A 37 1.92 10.05 0.19
CA VAL A 37 1.32 8.99 -0.63
C VAL A 37 1.97 7.66 -0.26
N CYS A 38 1.19 6.76 0.32
CA CYS A 38 1.58 5.36 0.45
C CYS A 38 1.09 4.59 -0.78
N ILE A 39 2.00 3.95 -1.50
CA ILE A 39 1.75 3.31 -2.80
C ILE A 39 1.40 1.81 -2.63
N GLY A 40 0.67 1.48 -1.56
CA GLY A 40 0.25 0.12 -1.23
C GLY A 40 1.33 -0.71 -0.55
N ASP A 41 0.96 -1.96 -0.24
CA ASP A 41 1.79 -2.93 0.45
C ASP A 41 2.28 -2.41 1.81
N TRP A 42 1.37 -1.80 2.57
CA TRP A 42 1.59 -1.41 3.96
C TRP A 42 1.64 -2.62 4.89
N VAL A 43 0.84 -3.65 4.61
CA VAL A 43 0.83 -4.94 5.32
C VAL A 43 1.33 -6.06 4.42
N ASP A 44 2.19 -6.94 4.95
CA ASP A 44 2.70 -8.08 4.18
C ASP A 44 1.65 -9.20 3.99
N MET A 45 0.64 -9.29 4.87
CA MET A 45 -0.43 -10.29 4.76
C MET A 45 0.06 -11.74 4.49
N PRO A 46 1.04 -12.27 5.25
CA PRO A 46 1.56 -13.62 5.04
C PRO A 46 0.51 -14.71 5.29
N SER A 47 -0.54 -14.44 6.09
CA SER A 47 -1.62 -15.41 6.33
C SER A 47 -2.50 -15.67 5.10
N LEU A 48 -2.53 -14.74 4.15
CA LEU A 48 -3.28 -14.86 2.88
C LEU A 48 -2.37 -15.05 1.67
N CYS A 49 -1.09 -15.36 1.88
CA CYS A 49 -0.15 -15.66 0.80
C CYS A 49 -0.54 -16.98 0.13
N SER A 50 -0.92 -16.94 -1.16
CA SER A 50 -1.30 -18.13 -1.91
C SER A 50 -0.12 -19.04 -2.26
N TYR A 51 1.10 -18.50 -2.36
CA TYR A 51 2.30 -19.26 -2.71
C TYR A 51 2.72 -20.25 -1.63
N ASP A 52 2.40 -19.95 -0.37
CA ASP A 52 2.78 -20.77 0.78
C ASP A 52 1.71 -21.80 1.17
N LYS A 53 0.55 -21.82 0.50
CA LYS A 53 -0.52 -22.80 0.78
C LYS A 53 -0.01 -24.23 0.58
N GLY A 54 -0.10 -25.05 1.65
CA GLY A 54 0.36 -26.44 1.63
C GLY A 54 1.85 -26.64 1.96
N THR A 55 2.57 -25.56 2.32
CA THR A 55 3.94 -25.64 2.83
C THR A 55 3.97 -25.60 4.36
N SER A 56 5.06 -26.05 4.97
CA SER A 56 5.28 -25.90 6.42
C SER A 56 5.26 -24.43 6.87
N GLY A 57 5.58 -23.50 5.97
CA GLY A 57 5.55 -22.06 6.24
C GLY A 57 4.15 -21.49 6.50
N TYR A 58 3.08 -22.22 6.16
CA TYR A 58 1.69 -21.79 6.38
C TYR A 58 1.23 -21.97 7.84
N GLU A 59 1.87 -22.88 8.59
CA GLU A 59 1.49 -23.17 9.96
C GLU A 59 1.72 -21.94 10.87
N GLY A 60 0.77 -21.69 11.77
CA GLY A 60 0.87 -20.58 12.74
C GLY A 60 0.53 -19.17 12.21
N ARG A 61 0.42 -18.95 10.89
CA ARG A 61 0.01 -17.64 10.36
C ARG A 61 -1.48 -17.36 10.61
N ARG A 62 -1.83 -16.15 11.03
CA ARG A 62 -3.20 -15.76 11.34
C ARG A 62 -3.51 -14.38 10.79
N TYR A 63 -4.64 -14.25 10.11
CA TYR A 63 -5.16 -12.97 9.61
C TYR A 63 -5.21 -11.89 10.69
N LYS A 64 -5.67 -12.26 11.89
CA LYS A 64 -5.73 -11.34 13.03
C LYS A 64 -4.37 -10.75 13.40
N ASP A 65 -3.29 -11.53 13.28
CA ASP A 65 -1.95 -11.07 13.62
C ASP A 65 -1.41 -10.11 12.53
N ASP A 66 -1.74 -10.37 11.27
CA ASP A 66 -1.43 -9.46 10.15
C ASP A 66 -2.12 -8.10 10.35
N ILE A 67 -3.41 -8.10 10.68
CA ILE A 67 -4.18 -6.88 10.98
C ILE A 67 -3.62 -6.15 12.21
N ALA A 68 -3.32 -6.87 13.29
CA ALA A 68 -2.73 -6.28 14.49
C ALA A 68 -1.38 -5.61 14.19
N SER A 69 -0.52 -6.26 13.40
CA SER A 69 0.75 -5.70 12.93
C SER A 69 0.53 -4.43 12.08
N GLY A 70 -0.43 -4.44 11.16
CA GLY A 70 -0.77 -3.27 10.33
C GLY A 70 -1.28 -2.08 11.13
N ILE A 71 -2.12 -2.32 12.13
CA ILE A 71 -2.62 -1.29 13.05
C ILE A 71 -1.49 -0.73 13.92
N ASP A 72 -0.63 -1.58 14.49
CA ASP A 72 0.55 -1.14 15.26
C ASP A 72 1.49 -0.27 14.40
N ALA A 73 1.72 -0.65 13.14
CA ALA A 73 2.47 0.17 12.20
C ALA A 73 1.84 1.54 11.97
N GLN A 74 0.51 1.63 11.84
CA GLN A 74 -0.18 2.92 11.70
C GLN A 74 -0.10 3.77 12.96
N GLU A 75 -0.32 3.20 14.15
CA GLU A 75 -0.19 3.96 15.40
C GLU A 75 1.23 4.52 15.55
N LYS A 76 2.25 3.71 15.27
CA LYS A 76 3.66 4.15 15.31
C LYS A 76 3.98 5.22 14.28
N PHE A 77 3.41 5.13 13.08
CA PHE A 77 3.57 6.14 12.04
C PHE A 77 2.89 7.47 12.41
N PHE A 78 1.63 7.44 12.84
CA PHE A 78 0.87 8.66 13.10
C PHE A 78 1.18 9.33 14.43
N SER A 79 1.61 8.58 15.45
CA SER A 79 1.94 9.12 16.78
C SER A 79 2.85 10.37 16.73
N PRO A 80 4.07 10.31 16.14
CA PRO A 80 4.94 11.48 16.09
C PRO A 80 4.39 12.62 15.23
N ILE A 81 3.57 12.33 14.23
CA ILE A 81 2.98 13.36 13.35
C ILE A 81 1.91 14.15 14.11
N ARG A 82 1.02 13.45 14.86
CA ARG A 82 -0.05 14.05 15.66
C ARG A 82 0.49 14.96 16.77
N GLU A 83 1.68 14.64 17.31
CA GLU A 83 2.35 15.46 18.33
C GLU A 83 2.78 16.84 17.82
N THR A 84 2.98 17.00 16.52
CA THR A 84 3.47 18.27 15.96
C THR A 84 2.50 19.45 16.14
N LYS A 85 1.20 19.18 16.39
CA LYS A 85 0.09 20.17 16.49
C LYS A 85 0.02 21.17 15.31
N LYS A 86 0.67 20.84 14.18
CA LYS A 86 0.71 21.65 12.96
C LYS A 86 -0.33 21.16 11.97
N LYS A 87 -0.50 21.91 10.88
CA LYS A 87 -1.29 21.46 9.73
C LYS A 87 -0.75 20.11 9.25
N MET A 88 -1.61 19.09 9.29
CA MET A 88 -1.30 17.75 8.82
C MET A 88 -1.22 17.74 7.28
N PRO A 89 -0.34 16.93 6.68
CA PRO A 89 -0.37 16.70 5.23
C PRO A 89 -1.68 16.02 4.82
N LYS A 90 -1.96 16.03 3.52
CA LYS A 90 -2.99 15.15 2.96
C LYS A 90 -2.40 13.75 2.83
N PHE A 91 -3.08 12.75 3.38
CA PHE A 91 -2.65 11.36 3.36
C PHE A 91 -3.45 10.57 2.33
N TYR A 92 -2.75 9.86 1.43
CA TYR A 92 -3.34 8.99 0.42
C TYR A 92 -2.75 7.59 0.56
N MET A 93 -3.61 6.58 0.64
CA MET A 93 -3.23 5.16 0.73
C MET A 93 -3.78 4.46 -0.49
N LEU A 94 -2.90 4.06 -1.41
CA LEU A 94 -3.28 3.12 -2.45
C LEU A 94 -3.28 1.71 -1.88
N GLU A 95 -4.21 0.88 -2.31
CA GLU A 95 -4.16 -0.56 -2.04
C GLU A 95 -3.01 -1.19 -2.85
N GLY A 96 -2.24 -2.09 -2.23
CA GLY A 96 -1.23 -2.92 -2.90
C GLY A 96 -1.71 -4.35 -3.09
N ASN A 97 -0.92 -5.17 -3.78
CA ASN A 97 -1.29 -6.55 -4.07
C ASN A 97 -1.32 -7.43 -2.80
N HIS A 98 -0.64 -7.04 -1.72
CA HIS A 98 -0.71 -7.71 -0.42
C HIS A 98 -2.02 -7.41 0.30
N GLU A 99 -2.48 -6.16 0.40
CA GLU A 99 -3.82 -5.85 0.91
C GLU A 99 -4.91 -6.51 0.05
N HIS A 100 -4.73 -6.48 -1.27
CA HIS A 100 -5.67 -7.07 -2.23
C HIS A 100 -5.82 -8.59 -2.09
N ARG A 101 -4.97 -9.27 -1.31
CA ARG A 101 -5.19 -10.67 -0.92
C ARG A 101 -6.47 -10.85 -0.11
N ILE A 102 -6.90 -9.84 0.66
CA ILE A 102 -8.15 -9.87 1.44
C ILE A 102 -9.35 -9.98 0.49
N THR A 103 -9.43 -9.06 -0.48
CA THR A 103 -10.49 -9.06 -1.50
C THR A 103 -10.52 -10.38 -2.27
N ARG A 104 -9.37 -10.84 -2.76
CA ARG A 104 -9.27 -12.13 -3.48
C ARG A 104 -9.65 -13.34 -2.63
N ALA A 105 -9.35 -13.33 -1.32
CA ALA A 105 -9.76 -14.40 -0.43
C ALA A 105 -11.28 -14.44 -0.28
N ILE A 106 -11.93 -13.29 -0.06
CA ILE A 106 -13.39 -13.17 0.01
C ILE A 106 -14.03 -13.64 -1.30
N GLU A 107 -13.52 -13.19 -2.45
CA GLU A 107 -14.03 -13.60 -3.76
C GLU A 107 -13.91 -15.12 -4.00
N SER A 108 -12.86 -15.75 -3.46
CA SER A 108 -12.66 -17.20 -3.60
C SER A 108 -13.52 -18.06 -2.68
N ASP A 109 -14.00 -17.51 -1.56
CA ASP A 109 -14.77 -18.22 -0.54
C ASP A 109 -15.77 -17.30 0.18
N ALA A 110 -16.68 -16.71 -0.61
CA ALA A 110 -17.60 -15.70 -0.12
C ALA A 110 -18.52 -16.22 1.00
N VAL A 111 -18.95 -17.49 0.90
CA VAL A 111 -19.88 -18.13 1.88
C VAL A 111 -19.32 -18.11 3.30
N HIS A 112 -18.00 -18.18 3.46
CA HIS A 112 -17.36 -18.25 4.78
C HIS A 112 -16.69 -16.93 5.19
N LEU A 113 -16.22 -16.14 4.23
CA LEU A 113 -15.37 -14.98 4.49
C LEU A 113 -16.09 -13.64 4.35
N GLU A 114 -17.20 -13.57 3.62
CA GLU A 114 -17.99 -12.35 3.51
C GLU A 114 -18.55 -11.94 4.89
N GLY A 115 -18.26 -10.71 5.32
CA GLY A 115 -18.61 -10.20 6.65
C GLY A 115 -17.69 -10.67 7.79
N THR A 116 -16.75 -11.59 7.52
CA THR A 116 -15.78 -12.10 8.52
C THR A 116 -14.45 -11.34 8.45
N ILE A 117 -13.99 -11.05 7.23
CA ILE A 117 -12.77 -10.25 6.99
C ILE A 117 -13.08 -9.12 6.01
N SER A 118 -12.34 -8.02 6.10
CA SER A 118 -12.53 -6.88 5.21
C SER A 118 -11.24 -6.06 5.06
N LEU A 119 -11.11 -5.34 3.95
CA LEU A 119 -10.10 -4.29 3.83
C LEU A 119 -10.28 -3.19 4.89
N ASP A 120 -11.51 -2.97 5.35
CA ASP A 120 -11.78 -1.97 6.40
C ASP A 120 -11.19 -2.37 7.77
N ASP A 121 -10.81 -3.64 7.98
CA ASP A 121 -10.12 -4.10 9.19
C ASP A 121 -8.73 -3.46 9.36
N LEU A 122 -8.12 -3.01 8.25
CA LEU A 122 -6.88 -2.23 8.25
C LEU A 122 -7.12 -0.77 8.70
N ARG A 123 -8.37 -0.32 8.80
CA ARG A 123 -8.76 0.98 9.38
C ARG A 123 -8.11 2.21 8.73
N TYR A 124 -7.62 2.12 7.49
CA TYR A 124 -6.91 3.22 6.83
C TYR A 124 -7.68 4.56 6.88
N LYS A 125 -8.98 4.53 6.58
CA LYS A 125 -9.84 5.73 6.66
C LYS A 125 -9.90 6.32 8.07
N ALA A 126 -9.98 5.48 9.10
CA ALA A 126 -10.06 5.92 10.50
C ALA A 126 -8.75 6.57 10.98
N PHE A 127 -7.60 6.16 10.42
CA PHE A 127 -6.32 6.81 10.67
C PHE A 127 -6.13 8.15 9.93
N GLY A 128 -7.02 8.46 8.99
CA GLY A 128 -7.01 9.71 8.21
C GLY A 128 -6.52 9.56 6.79
N TRP A 129 -6.27 8.34 6.31
CA TRP A 129 -5.93 8.11 4.90
C TRP A 129 -7.15 8.29 4.00
N LYS A 130 -6.97 8.97 2.87
CA LYS A 130 -7.83 8.79 1.71
C LYS A 130 -7.41 7.50 1.02
N PHE A 131 -8.21 6.44 1.19
CA PHE A 131 -7.94 5.12 0.62
C PHE A 131 -8.39 5.03 -0.85
N ILE A 132 -7.53 4.47 -1.71
CA ILE A 132 -7.75 4.26 -3.14
C ILE A 132 -7.63 2.75 -3.39
N PRO A 133 -8.75 2.01 -3.48
CA PRO A 133 -8.72 0.58 -3.69
C PRO A 133 -8.34 0.22 -5.14
N TYR A 134 -8.08 -1.06 -5.37
CA TYR A 134 -8.05 -1.66 -6.70
C TYR A 134 -9.37 -1.41 -7.44
N ASN A 135 -9.26 -1.32 -8.76
CA ASN A 135 -10.40 -1.27 -9.67
C ASN A 135 -10.51 -2.63 -10.39
N GLY A 136 -11.23 -3.56 -9.77
CA GLY A 136 -11.25 -4.95 -10.21
C GLY A 136 -9.88 -5.59 -9.98
N SER A 137 -9.24 -6.08 -11.05
CA SER A 137 -7.94 -6.76 -10.98
C SER A 137 -6.73 -5.85 -11.15
N THR A 138 -6.93 -4.54 -11.32
CA THR A 138 -5.84 -3.57 -11.51
C THR A 138 -5.82 -2.53 -10.39
N PRO A 139 -4.65 -1.93 -10.06
CA PRO A 139 -4.56 -0.94 -9.01
C PRO A 139 -5.38 0.31 -9.33
N GLY A 140 -5.95 0.91 -8.29
CA GLY A 140 -6.48 2.27 -8.41
C GLY A 140 -5.37 3.26 -8.72
N ILE A 141 -5.72 4.34 -9.40
CA ILE A 141 -4.79 5.42 -9.74
C ILE A 141 -5.25 6.68 -9.01
N CYS A 142 -4.30 7.35 -8.34
CA CYS A 142 -4.53 8.65 -7.72
C CYS A 142 -3.75 9.72 -8.46
N VAL A 143 -4.39 10.80 -8.91
CA VAL A 143 -3.71 11.94 -9.54
C VAL A 143 -3.72 13.13 -8.59
N ILE A 144 -2.54 13.64 -8.25
CA ILE A 144 -2.36 14.77 -7.34
C ILE A 144 -1.32 15.70 -7.96
N ASP A 145 -1.65 16.99 -8.09
CA ASP A 145 -0.78 18.01 -8.67
C ASP A 145 -0.22 17.65 -10.07
N GLY A 146 -0.99 16.92 -10.88
CA GLY A 146 -0.60 16.47 -12.22
C GLY A 146 0.36 15.27 -12.24
N ILE A 147 0.58 14.61 -11.10
CA ILE A 147 1.36 13.38 -10.99
C ILE A 147 0.40 12.22 -10.69
N ALA A 148 0.52 11.13 -11.46
CA ALA A 148 -0.22 9.90 -11.23
C ALA A 148 0.56 8.96 -10.31
N TYR A 149 -0.14 8.39 -9.33
CA TYR A 149 0.37 7.41 -8.38
C TYR A 149 -0.43 6.12 -8.53
N ALA A 150 0.26 4.99 -8.59
CA ALA A 150 -0.35 3.66 -8.64
C ALA A 150 0.60 2.64 -8.01
N HIS A 151 0.06 1.59 -7.40
CA HIS A 151 0.88 0.47 -6.91
C HIS A 151 1.72 -0.12 -8.06
N TYR A 152 1.08 -0.37 -9.20
CA TYR A 152 1.71 -0.50 -10.52
C TYR A 152 0.78 0.03 -11.60
N PHE A 153 1.35 0.43 -12.75
CA PHE A 153 0.56 0.80 -13.92
C PHE A 153 0.43 -0.39 -14.87
N THR A 154 -0.67 -0.43 -15.63
CA THR A 154 -0.93 -1.50 -16.59
C THR A 154 -0.79 -1.04 -18.03
N SER A 155 -0.46 -1.97 -18.93
CA SER A 155 -0.43 -1.76 -20.38
C SER A 155 -1.60 -2.46 -21.08
N GLY A 156 -2.25 -1.75 -22.00
CA GLY A 156 -3.31 -2.28 -22.84
C GLY A 156 -4.55 -2.76 -22.08
N ILE A 157 -5.44 -3.45 -22.80
CA ILE A 157 -6.75 -3.90 -22.29
C ILE A 157 -6.60 -5.12 -21.36
N MET A 158 -5.49 -5.86 -21.45
CA MET A 158 -5.26 -7.08 -20.66
C MET A 158 -4.88 -6.83 -19.20
N GLY A 159 -4.75 -5.57 -18.77
CA GLY A 159 -4.46 -5.21 -17.37
C GLY A 159 -3.11 -5.71 -16.85
N ARG A 160 -2.15 -6.01 -17.73
CA ARG A 160 -0.83 -6.51 -17.32
C ARG A 160 0.06 -5.37 -16.84
N PRO A 161 0.85 -5.55 -15.76
CA PRO A 161 1.80 -4.53 -15.31
C PRO A 161 2.74 -4.08 -16.43
N ILE A 162 3.04 -2.78 -16.48
CA ILE A 162 4.09 -2.21 -17.32
C ILE A 162 5.43 -2.73 -16.80
N GLY A 163 6.22 -3.33 -17.68
CA GLY A 163 7.54 -3.87 -17.39
C GLY A 163 8.41 -3.90 -18.65
N GLY A 164 9.47 -4.72 -18.62
CA GLY A 164 10.42 -4.86 -19.73
C GLY A 164 11.76 -4.17 -19.44
N LEU A 165 12.56 -3.90 -20.49
CA LEU A 165 13.90 -3.33 -20.37
C LEU A 165 13.90 -1.83 -20.03
N HIS A 166 12.87 -1.09 -20.46
CA HIS A 166 12.74 0.37 -20.25
C HIS A 166 11.39 0.74 -19.64
N PRO A 167 11.05 0.23 -18.44
CA PRO A 167 9.75 0.45 -17.80
C PRO A 167 9.46 1.93 -17.56
N ALA A 168 10.44 2.75 -17.18
CA ALA A 168 10.22 4.18 -16.92
C ALA A 168 9.79 4.93 -18.19
N TYR A 169 10.44 4.63 -19.33
CA TYR A 169 10.02 5.17 -20.62
C TYR A 169 8.59 4.75 -20.99
N GLN A 170 8.25 3.47 -20.77
CA GLN A 170 6.91 2.97 -21.05
C GLN A 170 5.84 3.63 -20.17
N LEU A 171 6.14 3.92 -18.91
CA LEU A 171 5.23 4.67 -18.04
C LEU A 171 4.88 6.02 -18.66
N LEU A 172 5.88 6.83 -19.04
CA LEU A 172 5.65 8.14 -19.65
C LEU A 172 4.90 8.03 -20.98
N ALA A 173 5.30 7.09 -21.85
CA ALA A 173 4.70 6.90 -23.16
C ALA A 173 3.24 6.44 -23.12
N LYS A 174 2.83 5.74 -22.04
CA LYS A 174 1.46 5.20 -21.89
C LYS A 174 0.57 6.08 -21.03
N GLN A 175 1.12 6.75 -20.02
CA GLN A 175 0.34 7.57 -19.10
C GLN A 175 0.21 9.01 -19.57
N TYR A 176 1.09 9.48 -20.47
CA TYR A 176 1.11 10.85 -21.00
C TYR A 176 1.21 11.94 -19.91
N GLN A 177 1.71 11.57 -18.72
CA GLN A 177 1.89 12.46 -17.57
C GLN A 177 3.00 11.92 -16.65
N SER A 178 3.45 12.74 -15.70
CA SER A 178 4.40 12.31 -14.67
C SER A 178 3.78 11.23 -13.79
N CYS A 179 4.55 10.20 -13.46
CA CYS A 179 4.05 9.03 -12.73
C CYS A 179 5.02 8.59 -11.63
N THR A 180 4.49 7.99 -10.57
CA THR A 180 5.27 7.30 -9.54
C THR A 180 4.65 5.92 -9.30
N GLN A 181 5.47 4.88 -9.45
CA GLN A 181 5.11 3.48 -9.25
C GLN A 181 5.92 2.92 -8.06
N GLY A 182 5.26 2.17 -7.17
CA GLY A 182 5.91 1.55 -6.01
C GLY A 182 6.45 0.16 -6.32
N HIS A 183 5.66 -0.66 -7.02
CA HIS A 183 5.92 -2.08 -7.17
C HIS A 183 6.47 -2.43 -8.55
N THR A 184 7.77 -2.65 -8.63
CA THR A 184 8.46 -3.19 -9.82
C THR A 184 9.55 -4.16 -9.38
N HIS A 185 9.65 -5.30 -10.08
CA HIS A 185 10.73 -6.28 -9.85
C HIS A 185 11.93 -6.08 -10.79
N THR A 186 11.94 -4.97 -11.55
CA THR A 186 13.02 -4.63 -12.47
C THR A 186 13.57 -3.24 -12.15
N THR A 187 14.89 -3.11 -12.22
CA THR A 187 15.61 -1.83 -12.09
C THR A 187 15.73 -1.16 -13.46
N ASP A 188 15.58 0.17 -13.51
CA ASP A 188 15.74 1.02 -14.69
C ASP A 188 16.42 2.32 -14.21
N TYR A 189 17.46 2.79 -14.90
CA TYR A 189 18.29 3.93 -14.50
C TYR A 189 18.78 4.76 -15.69
#